data_AF-A0A6J5ZXT8-F1
#
_entry.id   AF-A0A6J5ZXT8-F1
#
_cell.length_a   1.000
_cell.length_b   1.000
_cell.length_c   1.000
_cell.angle_alpha   90.00
_cell.angle_beta   90.00
_cell.angle_gamma   90.00
#
_symmetry.space_group_name_H-M   'P 1'
#
loop_
_entity.id
_entity.type
_entity.pdbx_description
1 polymer ?
#
loop_
_entity_poly.entity_id
_entity_poly.type
_entity_poly.pdbx_seq_one_letter_code
_entity_poly.pdbx_strand_id
1 'polypeptide(L)'
;MDEHPLVIFADGPAGRRARLAGTGADIWEVIATIKDNDGSEEAAADYLSMPPALVNGAVSYYGSYPEEIDSLIERNSAETDEAEARWLAGRAALSR
;
A
#
# COMPACT_ATOMS: atom_id res chain seq x y z
N MET A 1 12.08 -23.69 -1.05
CA MET A 1 10.81 -23.19 -1.61
C MET A 1 10.75 -21.72 -1.20
N ASP A 2 10.51 -20.80 -2.14
CA ASP A 2 10.36 -19.39 -1.77
C ASP A 2 9.17 -19.25 -0.81
N GLU A 3 9.37 -18.57 0.31
CA GLU A 3 8.36 -18.39 1.37
C GLU A 3 7.17 -17.56 0.86
N HIS A 4 7.43 -16.66 -0.08
CA HIS A 4 6.42 -15.77 -0.68
C HIS A 4 6.51 -15.80 -2.21
N PRO A 5 5.98 -16.85 -2.88
CA PRO A 5 6.15 -17.05 -4.32
C PRO A 5 5.41 -16.01 -5.19
N LEU A 6 4.47 -15.26 -4.59
CA LEU A 6 3.72 -14.20 -5.25
C LEU A 6 4.35 -12.81 -5.06
N VAL A 7 5.48 -12.72 -4.36
CA VAL A 7 6.14 -11.44 -4.07
C VAL A 7 7.36 -11.26 -4.95
N ILE A 8 7.39 -10.14 -5.66
CA ILE A 8 8.56 -9.67 -6.40
C ILE A 8 9.05 -8.36 -5.77
N PHE A 9 10.33 -8.05 -5.99
CA PHE A 9 10.92 -6.83 -5.49
C PHE A 9 11.25 -5.88 -6.64
N ALA A 10 10.91 -4.61 -6.46
CA ALA A 10 11.29 -3.53 -7.36
C ALA A 10 12.12 -2.50 -6.60
N ASP A 11 13.19 -2.03 -7.22
CA ASP A 11 13.95 -0.88 -6.72
C ASP A 11 13.26 0.42 -7.12
N GLY A 12 13.21 1.39 -6.21
CA GLY A 12 12.69 2.73 -6.49
C GLY A 12 13.41 3.82 -5.70
N PRO A 13 13.12 5.10 -6.00
CA PRO A 13 13.75 6.25 -5.33
C PRO A 13 13.58 6.25 -3.80
N ALA A 14 12.56 5.54 -3.33
CA ALA A 14 12.15 5.47 -1.94
C ALA A 14 12.61 4.18 -1.24
N GLY A 15 13.50 3.39 -1.89
CA GLY A 15 14.00 2.09 -1.42
C GLY A 15 13.41 0.89 -2.17
N ARG A 16 13.77 -0.31 -1.72
CA ARG A 16 13.22 -1.58 -2.20
C ARG A 16 11.73 -1.65 -1.83
N ARG A 17 10.88 -2.06 -2.77
CA ARG A 17 9.44 -2.23 -2.59
C ARG A 17 9.02 -3.65 -2.90
N ALA A 18 8.32 -4.29 -1.96
CA ALA A 18 7.69 -5.57 -2.17
C ALA A 18 6.37 -5.38 -2.94
N ARG A 19 6.20 -6.14 -4.02
CA ARG A 19 5.04 -6.06 -4.94
C ARG A 19 4.44 -7.43 -5.20
N LEU A 20 3.15 -7.45 -5.49
CA LEU A 20 2.47 -8.63 -5.99
C LEU A 20 2.87 -8.90 -7.45
N ALA A 21 3.33 -10.12 -7.70
CA ALA A 21 3.71 -10.59 -9.02
C ALA A 21 2.51 -10.51 -9.98
N GLY A 22 2.73 -9.96 -11.17
CA GLY A 22 1.74 -9.90 -12.24
C GLY A 22 0.65 -8.84 -12.10
N THR A 23 0.52 -8.15 -10.96
CA THR A 23 -0.42 -7.01 -10.79
C THR A 23 0.29 -5.67 -10.84
N GLY A 24 1.55 -5.63 -10.39
CA GLY A 24 2.28 -4.38 -10.19
C GLY A 24 1.85 -3.60 -8.95
N ALA A 25 0.91 -4.10 -8.13
CA ALA A 25 0.52 -3.47 -6.88
C ALA A 25 1.59 -3.66 -5.80
N ASP A 26 1.85 -2.62 -5.01
CA ASP A 26 2.73 -2.75 -3.86
C ASP A 26 2.00 -3.40 -2.68
N ILE A 27 2.71 -4.22 -1.90
CA ILE A 27 2.11 -4.94 -0.77
C ILE A 27 1.56 -3.96 0.27
N TRP A 28 2.25 -2.85 0.51
CA TRP A 28 1.77 -1.83 1.44
C TRP A 28 0.43 -1.21 1.02
N GLU A 29 0.16 -1.06 -0.28
CA GLU A 29 -1.11 -0.52 -0.79
C GLU A 29 -2.25 -1.49 -0.48
N VAL A 30 -2.01 -2.79 -0.66
CA VAL A 30 -2.98 -3.85 -0.35
C VAL A 30 -3.26 -3.89 1.15
N ILE A 31 -2.22 -3.84 1.99
CA ILE A 31 -2.39 -3.84 3.44
C ILE A 31 -3.08 -2.56 3.95
N ALA A 32 -2.73 -1.39 3.42
CA ALA A 32 -3.42 -0.14 3.72
C ALA A 32 -4.91 -0.25 3.38
N THR A 33 -5.25 -0.78 2.20
CA THR A 33 -6.64 -0.98 1.78
C THR A 33 -7.39 -1.93 2.72
N ILE A 34 -6.75 -3.00 3.19
CA ILE A 34 -7.37 -3.90 4.19
C ILE A 34 -7.65 -3.14 5.49
N LYS A 35 -6.70 -2.33 5.98
CA LYS A 35 -6.90 -1.51 7.18
C LYS A 35 -8.03 -0.49 7.02
N ASP A 36 -8.14 0.13 5.85
CA ASP A 36 -9.21 1.09 5.52
C ASP A 36 -10.60 0.42 5.38
N ASN A 37 -10.63 -0.89 5.14
CA ASN A 37 -11.85 -1.71 5.09
C ASN A 37 -12.07 -2.49 6.40
N ASP A 38 -11.76 -1.87 7.54
CA ASP A 38 -11.93 -2.42 8.89
C ASP A 38 -11.25 -3.80 9.11
N GLY A 39 -10.17 -4.08 8.37
CA GLY A 39 -9.45 -5.35 8.42
C GLY A 39 -10.07 -6.47 7.55
N SER A 40 -11.10 -6.19 6.75
CA SER A 40 -11.72 -7.18 5.88
C SER A 40 -10.88 -7.43 4.61
N GLU A 41 -10.26 -8.61 4.53
CA GLU A 41 -9.56 -9.07 3.31
C GLU A 41 -10.50 -9.19 2.10
N GLU A 42 -11.75 -9.60 2.33
CA GLU A 42 -12.76 -9.80 1.29
C GLU A 42 -13.22 -8.46 0.71
N ALA A 43 -13.54 -7.48 1.56
CA ALA A 43 -13.92 -6.15 1.10
C ALA A 43 -12.75 -5.45 0.38
N ALA A 44 -11.52 -5.64 0.86
CA ALA A 44 -10.33 -5.13 0.18
C ALA A 44 -10.10 -5.81 -1.18
N ALA A 45 -10.31 -7.13 -1.29
CA ALA A 45 -10.23 -7.85 -2.56
C ALA A 45 -11.24 -7.30 -3.57
N ASP A 46 -12.48 -7.09 -3.14
CA ASP A 46 -13.54 -6.51 -3.98
C ASP A 46 -13.19 -5.06 -4.38
N TYR A 47 -12.76 -4.23 -3.43
CA TYR A 47 -12.36 -2.84 -3.68
C TYR A 47 -11.22 -2.74 -4.69
N LEU A 48 -10.18 -3.57 -4.54
CA LEU A 48 -9.03 -3.61 -5.44
C LEU A 48 -9.31 -4.36 -6.75
N SER A 49 -10.49 -4.99 -6.88
CA SER A 49 -10.82 -5.91 -7.98
C SER A 49 -9.73 -6.99 -8.16
N MET A 50 -9.21 -7.51 -7.04
CA MET A 50 -8.15 -8.51 -7.01
C MET A 50 -8.70 -9.89 -6.58
N PRO A 51 -8.18 -10.98 -7.16
CA PRO A 51 -8.40 -12.32 -6.63
C PRO A 51 -8.01 -12.43 -5.13
N PRO A 52 -8.85 -13.06 -4.28
CA PRO A 52 -8.57 -13.21 -2.85
C PRO A 52 -7.20 -13.86 -2.54
N ALA A 53 -6.72 -14.76 -3.41
CA ALA A 53 -5.41 -15.39 -3.25
C ALA A 53 -4.23 -14.39 -3.29
N LEU A 54 -4.36 -13.29 -4.03
CA LEU A 54 -3.34 -12.25 -4.08
C LEU A 54 -3.36 -11.38 -2.82
N VAL A 55 -4.55 -11.06 -2.32
CA VAL A 55 -4.73 -10.38 -1.02
C VAL A 55 -4.13 -11.22 0.10
N ASN A 56 -4.43 -12.53 0.11
CA ASN A 56 -3.85 -13.45 1.09
C ASN A 56 -2.30 -13.54 0.98
N GLY A 57 -1.76 -13.50 -0.24
CA GLY A 57 -0.32 -13.43 -0.46
C GLY A 57 0.32 -12.17 0.15
N ALA A 58 -0.35 -11.02 0.03
CA ALA A 58 0.09 -9.77 0.66
C ALA A 58 0.02 -9.86 2.19
N VAL A 59 -1.07 -10.42 2.74
CA VAL A 59 -1.23 -10.64 4.19
C VAL A 59 -0.17 -11.59 4.74
N SER A 60 0.14 -12.67 4.02
CA SER A 60 1.21 -13.59 4.39
C SER A 60 2.57 -12.89 4.45
N TYR A 61 2.90 -12.04 3.47
CA TYR A 61 4.14 -11.26 3.49
C TYR A 61 4.15 -10.25 4.66
N TYR A 62 3.03 -9.56 4.89
CA TYR A 62 2.89 -8.63 6.00
C TYR A 62 3.10 -9.29 7.36
N GLY A 63 2.63 -10.53 7.54
CA GLY A 63 2.87 -11.30 8.77
C GLY A 63 4.36 -11.53 9.06
N SER A 64 5.19 -11.65 8.02
CA SER A 64 6.65 -11.82 8.16
C SER A 64 7.41 -10.50 8.28
N TYR A 65 6.89 -9.41 7.72
CA TYR A 65 7.55 -8.10 7.65
C TYR A 65 6.63 -6.93 8.02
N PRO A 66 5.99 -6.93 9.21
CA PRO A 66 4.97 -5.93 9.54
C PRO A 66 5.56 -4.52 9.68
N GLU A 67 6.74 -4.39 10.32
CA GLU A 67 7.40 -3.09 10.55
C GLU A 67 7.78 -2.39 9.23
N GLU A 68 8.25 -3.16 8.23
CA GLU A 68 8.57 -2.63 6.90
C GLU A 68 7.33 -2.02 6.25
N ILE A 69 6.25 -2.78 6.24
CA ILE A 69 5.01 -2.38 5.57
C ILE A 69 4.33 -1.23 6.32
N ASP A 70 4.28 -1.27 7.65
CA ASP A 70 3.69 -0.19 8.46
C ASP A 70 4.45 1.12 8.27
N SER A 71 5.78 1.09 8.21
CA SER A 71 6.60 2.27 7.92
C SER A 71 6.32 2.85 6.53
N LEU A 72 6.11 1.98 5.52
CA LEU A 72 5.74 2.41 4.18
C LEU A 72 4.34 3.06 4.13
N ILE A 73 3.37 2.51 4.87
CA ILE A 73 2.02 3.07 4.98
C ILE A 73 2.11 4.45 5.65
N GLU A 74 2.75 4.55 6.82
CA GLU A 74 2.89 5.79 7.57
C GLU A 74 3.54 6.90 6.73
N ARG A 75 4.66 6.58 6.06
CA ARG A 75 5.35 7.54 5.19
C ARG A 75 4.44 8.03 4.06
N ASN A 76 3.70 7.15 3.39
CA ASN A 76 2.82 7.56 2.29
C ASN A 76 1.62 8.39 2.77
N SER A 77 1.06 8.07 3.94
CA SER A 77 -0.01 8.87 4.53
C SER A 77 0.48 10.28 4.87
N ALA A 78 1.67 10.41 5.49
CA ALA A 78 2.25 11.71 5.81
C ALA A 78 2.49 12.59 4.56
N GLU A 79 3.04 11.99 3.49
CA GLU A 79 3.24 12.70 2.21
C GLU A 79 1.92 13.16 1.58
N THR A 80 0.86 12.35 1.72
CA THR A 80 -0.48 12.69 1.21
C THR A 80 -1.07 13.88 1.97
N ASP A 81 -1.00 13.86 3.30
CA ASP A 81 -1.49 14.96 4.15
C ASP A 81 -0.74 16.27 3.86
N GLU A 82 0.58 16.22 3.69
CA GLU A 82 1.37 17.39 3.33
C GLU A 82 1.04 17.92 1.94
N ALA A 83 0.83 17.03 0.96
CA ALA A 83 0.44 17.43 -0.39
C ALA A 83 -0.94 18.10 -0.41
N GLU A 84 -1.90 17.58 0.34
CA GLU A 84 -3.22 18.20 0.50
C GLU A 84 -3.12 19.59 1.13
N ALA A 85 -2.35 19.73 2.22
CA ALA A 85 -2.14 21.02 2.88
C ALA A 85 -1.52 22.06 1.94
N ARG A 86 -0.50 21.66 1.15
CA ARG A 86 0.12 22.52 0.12
C ARG A 86 -0.88 22.93 -0.95
N TRP A 87 -1.71 22.00 -1.42
CA TRP A 87 -2.74 22.27 -2.42
C TRP A 87 -3.81 23.25 -1.92
N LEU A 88 -4.31 23.06 -0.69
CA LEU A 88 -5.29 23.96 -0.06
C LEU A 88 -4.72 25.36 0.15
N ALA A 89 -3.48 25.47 0.62
CA ALA A 89 -2.79 26.75 0.79
C ALA A 89 -2.63 27.50 -0.55
N GLY A 90 -2.26 26.78 -1.62
CA GLY A 90 -2.17 27.33 -2.97
C GLY A 90 -3.52 27.84 -3.48
N ARG A 91 -4.60 27.08 -3.27
CA ARG A 91 -5.96 27.51 -3.66
C ARG A 91 -6.42 28.75 -2.90
N ALA A 92 -6.17 28.82 -1.60
CA ALA A 92 -6.51 29.99 -0.79
C ALA A 92 -5.76 31.26 -1.26
N ALA A 93 -4.49 31.11 -1.65
CA ALA A 93 -3.68 32.20 -2.18
C ALA A 93 -4.19 32.71 -3.55
N LEU A 94 -4.75 31.83 -4.38
CA LEU A 94 -5.34 32.18 -5.69
C LEU A 94 -6.72 32.84 -5.60
N SER A 95 -7.43 32.67 -4.49
CA SER A 95 -8.77 33.27 -4.28
C SER A 95 -8.75 34.67 -3.65
N ARG A 96 -7.58 35.33 -3.60
CA ARG A 96 -7.36 36.60 -2.88
C ARG A 96 -7.21 37.80 -3.80
#